data_AF-H5U0F1-F1
#
_entry.id   AF-H5U0F1-F1
#
_cell.length_a   1.000
_cell.length_b   1.000
_cell.length_c   1.000
_cell.angle_alpha   90.00
_cell.angle_beta   90.00
_cell.angle_gamma   90.00
#
_symmetry.space_group_name_H-M   'P 1'
#
loop_
_entity.id
_entity.type
_entity.pdbx_description
1 polymer ?
#
loop_
_entity_poly.entity_id
_entity_poly.type
_entity_poly.pdbx_seq_one_letter_code
_entity_poly.pdbx_strand_id
1 'polypeptide(L)'
;MTSEQSTRRLDTPRVNRRPSFHVDSDLIGMYAERIARFLGTGRYLAIQTVIVIVWIIINLSWVALRFDPYPFILLNLAFSTQAAYAAPLILLAQNRQENRDRVALDEDRARAAQTKADTEFLARELAAVRLAVGDTVTRDYLRKELDDMLDDLTDRLVARLEGLDGSTETEKARHHPER
;
A
#
# COMPACT_ATOMS: atom_id res chain seq x y z
N MET A 1 57.58 -26.71 9.09
CA MET A 1 56.43 -27.41 9.69
C MET A 1 55.38 -26.35 10.01
N THR A 2 54.33 -26.33 9.19
CA THR A 2 53.26 -25.32 9.16
C THR A 2 52.27 -25.56 10.29
N SER A 3 52.10 -24.55 11.15
CA SER A 3 51.06 -24.54 12.19
C SER A 3 49.78 -23.93 11.60
N GLU A 4 48.93 -24.74 10.99
CA GLU A 4 47.56 -24.35 10.67
C GLU A 4 46.72 -24.34 11.96
N GLN A 5 46.57 -23.16 12.58
CA GLN A 5 45.56 -22.95 13.61
C GLN A 5 44.22 -22.66 12.94
N SER A 6 43.39 -23.70 12.90
CA SER A 6 41.99 -23.71 12.50
C SER A 6 41.18 -22.62 13.22
N THR A 7 40.81 -21.56 12.51
CA THR A 7 39.84 -20.56 12.96
C THR A 7 38.44 -21.18 13.00
N ARG A 8 38.05 -21.65 14.19
CA ARG A 8 36.72 -22.19 14.48
C ARG A 8 35.69 -21.07 14.32
N ARG A 9 35.05 -21.00 13.15
CA ARG A 9 33.96 -20.06 12.87
C ARG A 9 32.82 -20.30 13.86
N LEU A 10 32.58 -19.28 14.67
CA LEU A 10 31.63 -19.29 15.79
C LEU A 10 30.38 -18.45 15.46
N ASP A 11 29.88 -18.59 14.22
CA ASP A 11 28.89 -17.66 13.67
C ASP A 11 27.63 -18.35 13.12
N THR A 12 27.30 -19.53 13.63
CA THR A 12 26.03 -20.18 13.31
C THR A 12 25.10 -20.03 14.51
N PRO A 13 24.09 -19.15 14.47
CA PRO A 13 23.09 -19.11 15.52
C PRO A 13 22.42 -20.48 15.60
N ARG A 14 22.52 -21.13 16.77
CA ARG A 14 21.80 -22.36 17.07
C ARG A 14 20.31 -22.06 16.97
N VAL A 15 19.70 -22.45 15.85
CA VAL A 15 18.25 -22.43 15.68
C VAL A 15 17.67 -23.45 16.66
N ASN A 16 17.20 -22.96 17.81
CA ASN A 16 16.40 -23.74 18.74
C ASN A 16 15.12 -24.19 18.01
N ARG A 17 15.14 -25.39 17.42
CA ARG A 17 13.94 -26.10 16.98
C ARG A 17 13.11 -26.43 18.22
N ARG A 18 12.29 -25.47 18.66
CA ARG A 18 11.14 -25.79 19.50
C ARG A 18 10.28 -26.77 18.69
N PRO A 19 9.79 -27.88 19.26
CA PRO A 19 8.81 -28.71 18.59
C PRO A 19 7.56 -27.85 18.37
N SER A 20 7.39 -27.35 17.14
CA SER A 20 6.17 -26.69 16.72
C SER A 20 5.13 -27.78 16.58
N PHE A 21 4.20 -27.83 17.54
CA PHE A 21 2.95 -28.53 17.32
C PHE A 21 2.21 -27.79 16.20
N HIS A 22 2.47 -28.18 14.96
CA HIS A 22 1.62 -27.82 13.82
C HIS A 22 0.31 -28.59 13.99
N VAL A 23 -0.54 -28.10 14.88
CA VAL A 23 -1.97 -28.42 14.84
C VAL A 23 -2.45 -27.94 13.47
N ASP A 24 -3.03 -28.82 12.66
CA ASP A 24 -3.44 -28.56 11.29
C ASP A 24 -4.26 -27.27 11.18
N SER A 25 -3.55 -26.18 10.87
CA SER A 25 -4.09 -24.83 10.80
C SER A 25 -5.14 -24.73 9.69
N ASP A 26 -5.06 -25.56 8.67
CA ASP A 26 -6.02 -25.48 7.57
C ASP A 26 -7.41 -25.99 7.98
N LEU A 27 -7.48 -27.07 8.77
CA LEU A 27 -8.74 -27.63 9.25
C LEU A 27 -9.44 -26.65 10.19
N ILE A 28 -8.73 -26.16 11.20
CA ILE A 28 -9.28 -25.19 12.16
C ILE A 28 -9.72 -23.89 11.45
N GLY A 29 -9.08 -23.55 10.34
CA GLY A 29 -9.34 -22.30 9.61
C GLY A 29 -10.69 -22.33 8.92
N MET A 30 -10.97 -23.44 8.24
CA MET A 30 -12.27 -23.66 7.62
C MET A 30 -13.40 -23.74 8.65
N TYR A 31 -13.17 -24.37 9.80
CA TYR A 31 -14.16 -24.42 10.89
C TYR A 31 -14.41 -23.05 11.51
N ALA A 32 -13.36 -22.28 11.80
CA ALA A 32 -13.49 -20.94 12.36
C ALA A 32 -14.24 -19.99 11.42
N GLU A 33 -13.93 -20.03 10.12
CA GLU A 33 -14.62 -19.23 9.10
C GLU A 33 -16.12 -19.59 9.01
N ARG A 34 -16.46 -20.88 9.11
CA ARG A 34 -17.86 -21.34 9.11
C ARG A 34 -18.60 -20.92 10.39
N ILE A 35 -17.94 -21.02 11.55
CA ILE A 35 -18.47 -20.60 12.85
C ILE A 35 -18.65 -19.09 12.88
N ALA A 36 -17.71 -18.30 12.36
CA ALA A 36 -17.80 -16.84 12.30
C ALA A 36 -19.01 -16.38 11.48
N ARG A 37 -19.23 -16.96 10.29
CA ARG A 37 -20.42 -16.67 9.48
C ARG A 37 -21.72 -17.11 10.15
N PHE A 38 -21.69 -18.21 10.90
CA PHE A 38 -22.85 -18.72 11.60
C PHE A 38 -23.23 -17.86 12.83
N LEU A 39 -22.25 -17.47 13.65
CA LEU A 39 -22.43 -16.63 14.84
C LEU A 39 -22.74 -15.17 14.49
N GLY A 40 -22.19 -14.65 13.37
CA GLY A 40 -22.48 -13.29 12.90
C GLY A 40 -23.88 -13.12 12.31
N THR A 41 -24.61 -14.22 12.08
CA THR A 41 -25.98 -14.18 11.57
C THR A 41 -26.96 -14.25 12.75
N GLY A 42 -27.94 -13.33 12.83
CA GLY A 42 -28.98 -13.33 13.87
C GLY A 42 -29.83 -14.63 13.97
N ARG A 43 -29.68 -15.53 12.99
CA ARG A 43 -30.29 -16.87 12.97
C ARG A 43 -29.79 -17.76 14.11
N TYR A 44 -28.52 -17.65 14.53
CA TYR A 44 -28.01 -18.46 15.64
C TYR A 44 -28.74 -18.15 16.94
N LEU A 45 -28.87 -16.86 17.26
CA LEU A 45 -29.60 -16.39 18.44
C LEU A 45 -31.07 -16.84 18.39
N ALA A 46 -31.73 -16.72 17.24
CA ALA A 46 -33.12 -17.16 17.08
C ALA A 46 -33.30 -18.67 17.36
N ILE A 47 -32.45 -19.53 16.79
CA ILE A 47 -32.50 -20.98 17.03
C ILE A 47 -32.24 -21.29 18.51
N GLN A 48 -31.24 -20.66 19.12
CA GLN A 48 -30.91 -20.86 20.52
C GLN A 48 -32.07 -20.46 21.46
N THR A 49 -32.72 -19.32 21.20
CA THR A 49 -33.91 -18.88 21.96
C THR A 49 -35.06 -19.88 21.81
N VAL A 50 -35.31 -20.39 20.61
CA VAL A 50 -36.36 -21.41 20.38
C VAL A 50 -36.06 -22.68 21.17
N ILE A 51 -34.82 -23.16 21.18
CA ILE A 51 -34.42 -24.34 21.96
C ILE A 51 -34.69 -24.14 23.45
N VAL A 52 -34.33 -22.98 24.01
CA VAL A 52 -34.59 -22.66 25.42
C VAL A 52 -36.09 -22.65 25.72
N ILE A 53 -36.90 -22.01 24.87
CA ILE A 53 -38.35 -21.95 25.03
C ILE A 53 -38.95 -23.37 24.98
N VAL A 54 -38.57 -24.18 23.99
CA VAL A 54 -39.04 -25.57 23.85
C VAL A 54 -38.65 -26.40 25.08
N TRP A 55 -37.43 -26.24 25.59
CA TRP A 55 -36.98 -26.93 26.81
C TRP A 55 -37.85 -26.57 28.02
N ILE A 56 -38.13 -25.28 28.21
CA ILE A 56 -39.01 -24.80 29.29
C ILE A 56 -40.41 -25.40 29.13
N ILE A 57 -40.97 -25.40 27.91
CA ILE A 57 -42.32 -25.96 27.63
C ILE A 57 -42.39 -27.46 27.91
N ILE A 58 -41.39 -28.23 27.45
CA ILE A 58 -41.32 -29.68 27.70
C ILE A 58 -41.25 -29.94 29.21
N ASN A 59 -40.38 -29.21 29.91
CA ASN A 59 -40.22 -29.36 31.36
C ASN A 59 -41.51 -29.04 32.12
N LEU A 60 -42.20 -27.95 31.73
CA LEU A 60 -43.44 -27.52 32.36
C LEU A 60 -44.63 -28.44 32.03
N SER A 61 -44.63 -29.08 30.86
CA SER A 61 -45.68 -30.02 30.45
C SER A 61 -45.50 -31.39 31.12
N TRP A 62 -44.27 -31.79 31.40
CA TRP A 62 -43.92 -33.07 32.00
C TRP A 62 -43.85 -33.00 33.55
N VAL A 63 -44.86 -32.36 34.16
CA VAL A 63 -44.97 -32.14 35.63
C VAL A 63 -44.91 -33.43 36.45
N ALA A 64 -45.36 -34.55 35.88
CA ALA A 64 -45.45 -35.84 36.59
C ALA A 64 -44.09 -36.46 36.95
N LEU A 65 -43.01 -36.14 36.22
CA LEU A 65 -41.66 -36.70 36.47
C LEU A 65 -40.66 -35.68 37.04
N ARG A 66 -41.04 -34.40 37.20
CA ARG A 66 -40.19 -33.34 37.79
C ARG A 66 -38.71 -33.41 37.32
N PHE A 67 -38.51 -33.55 36.01
CA PHE A 67 -37.19 -33.84 35.45
C PHE A 67 -36.16 -32.71 35.68
N ASP A 68 -36.62 -31.45 35.81
CA ASP A 68 -35.78 -30.31 36.23
C ASP A 68 -36.64 -29.18 36.85
N PRO A 69 -36.96 -29.23 38.16
CA PRO A 69 -37.76 -28.20 38.84
C PRO A 69 -37.08 -26.84 38.85
N TYR A 70 -37.86 -25.76 38.99
CA TYR A 70 -37.33 -24.40 39.17
C TYR A 70 -36.25 -24.39 40.28
N PRO A 71 -34.99 -23.97 40.03
CA PRO A 71 -34.53 -23.02 39.00
C PRO A 71 -33.82 -23.60 37.75
N PHE A 72 -34.24 -24.76 37.22
CA PHE A 72 -33.70 -25.39 36.01
C PHE A 72 -32.18 -25.65 36.05
N ILE A 73 -31.74 -26.54 36.94
CA ILE A 73 -30.31 -26.80 37.20
C ILE A 73 -29.61 -27.44 35.99
N LEU A 74 -30.30 -28.28 35.23
CA LEU A 74 -29.71 -28.96 34.08
C LEU A 74 -29.49 -27.99 32.92
N LEU A 75 -30.44 -27.08 32.70
CA LEU A 75 -30.29 -26.01 31.70
C LEU A 75 -29.10 -25.11 32.04
N ASN A 76 -28.98 -24.71 33.32
CA ASN A 76 -27.86 -23.90 33.78
C ASN A 76 -26.51 -24.63 33.65
N LEU A 77 -26.46 -25.92 33.96
CA LEU A 77 -25.25 -26.73 33.81
C LEU A 77 -24.83 -26.85 32.34
N ALA A 78 -25.79 -27.05 31.44
CA ALA A 78 -25.55 -27.11 30.00
C ALA A 78 -24.99 -25.77 29.48
N PHE A 79 -25.60 -24.65 29.84
CA PHE A 79 -25.11 -23.32 29.50
C PHE A 79 -23.72 -23.02 30.06
N SER A 80 -23.46 -23.41 31.30
CA SER A 80 -22.14 -23.25 31.93
C SER A 80 -21.06 -24.01 31.17
N THR A 81 -21.37 -25.24 30.76
CA THR A 81 -20.46 -26.07 29.96
C THR A 81 -20.29 -25.51 28.54
N GLN A 82 -21.37 -25.01 27.92
CA GLN A 82 -21.32 -24.35 26.62
C GLN A 82 -20.40 -23.13 26.65
N ALA A 83 -20.52 -22.28 27.68
CA ALA A 83 -19.65 -21.12 27.86
C ALA A 83 -18.19 -21.53 28.10
N ALA A 84 -17.97 -22.57 28.92
CA ALA A 84 -16.62 -23.08 29.22
C ALA A 84 -15.89 -23.60 27.97
N TYR A 85 -16.60 -24.27 27.04
CA TYR A 85 -16.00 -24.72 25.77
C TYR A 85 -15.89 -23.61 24.72
N ALA A 86 -16.75 -22.59 24.77
CA ALA A 86 -16.68 -21.45 23.86
C ALA A 86 -15.38 -20.65 24.06
N ALA A 87 -14.95 -20.42 25.32
CA ALA A 87 -13.76 -19.64 25.63
C ALA A 87 -12.47 -20.10 24.90
N PRO A 88 -12.05 -21.38 24.96
CA PRO A 88 -10.87 -21.84 24.22
C PRO A 88 -11.07 -21.79 22.71
N LEU A 89 -12.26 -22.08 22.19
CA LEU A 89 -12.54 -21.99 20.75
C LEU A 89 -12.42 -20.55 20.24
N ILE A 90 -12.92 -19.58 21.01
CA ILE A 90 -12.79 -18.15 20.72
C ILE A 90 -11.31 -17.76 20.75
N LEU A 91 -10.54 -18.19 21.74
CA LEU A 91 -9.11 -17.91 21.85
C LEU A 91 -8.33 -18.45 20.63
N LEU A 92 -8.66 -19.67 20.17
CA LEU A 92 -8.11 -20.25 18.95
C LEU A 92 -8.47 -19.44 17.70
N ALA A 93 -9.69 -18.93 17.60
CA ALA A 93 -10.11 -18.05 16.51
C ALA A 93 -9.39 -16.69 16.56
N GLN A 94 -9.24 -16.12 17.75
CA GLN A 94 -8.57 -14.82 17.98
C GLN A 94 -7.08 -14.87 17.65
N ASN A 95 -6.34 -15.86 18.15
CA ASN A 95 -4.90 -16.04 17.84
C ASN A 95 -4.63 -16.11 16.33
N ARG A 96 -5.60 -16.59 15.55
CA ARG A 96 -5.48 -16.66 14.09
C ARG A 96 -5.80 -15.36 13.40
N GLN A 97 -6.83 -14.67 13.85
CA GLN A 97 -7.13 -13.31 13.36
C GLN A 97 -5.92 -12.42 13.61
N GLU A 98 -5.36 -12.44 14.82
CA GLU A 98 -4.17 -11.66 15.17
C GLU A 98 -2.96 -12.01 14.29
N ASN A 99 -2.72 -13.29 14.00
CA ASN A 99 -1.62 -13.69 13.13
C ASN A 99 -1.83 -13.22 11.67
N ARG A 100 -3.06 -13.30 11.15
CA ARG A 100 -3.40 -12.79 9.81
C ARG A 100 -3.26 -11.28 9.74
N ASP A 101 -3.77 -10.57 10.75
CA ASP A 101 -3.68 -9.11 10.85
C ASP A 101 -2.23 -8.67 10.95
N ARG A 102 -1.40 -9.40 11.70
CA ARG A 102 0.04 -9.15 11.78
C ARG A 102 0.73 -9.27 10.42
N VAL A 103 0.47 -10.35 9.68
CA VAL A 103 1.05 -10.53 8.32
C VAL A 103 0.59 -9.41 7.39
N ALA A 104 -0.69 -9.06 7.41
CA ALA A 104 -1.23 -7.96 6.60
C ALA A 104 -0.56 -6.61 6.93
N LEU A 105 -0.34 -6.32 8.22
CA LEU A 105 0.34 -5.11 8.67
C LEU A 105 1.82 -5.09 8.25
N ASP A 106 2.51 -6.23 8.31
CA ASP A 106 3.91 -6.31 7.90
C ASP A 106 4.06 -6.12 6.38
N GLU A 107 3.15 -6.68 5.57
CA GLU A 107 3.10 -6.42 4.13
C GLU A 107 2.80 -4.96 3.82
N ASP A 108 1.85 -4.35 4.52
CA ASP A 108 1.48 -2.94 4.31
C ASP A 108 2.66 -2.01 4.63
N ARG A 109 3.38 -2.26 5.73
CA ARG A 109 4.62 -1.55 6.07
C ARG A 109 5.68 -1.70 4.99
N ALA A 110 5.88 -2.91 4.47
CA ALA A 110 6.86 -3.15 3.41
C ALA A 110 6.50 -2.40 2.11
N ARG A 111 5.22 -2.41 1.73
CA ARG A 111 4.72 -1.65 0.58
C ARG A 111 4.88 -0.14 0.79
N ALA A 112 4.51 0.38 1.95
CA ALA A 112 4.68 1.79 2.27
C ALA A 112 6.15 2.24 2.22
N ALA A 113 7.08 1.39 2.68
CA ALA A 113 8.51 1.66 2.58
C ALA A 113 8.99 1.70 1.12
N GLN A 114 8.52 0.78 0.27
CA GLN A 114 8.83 0.78 -1.16
C GLN A 114 8.28 2.01 -1.86
N THR A 115 6.99 2.34 -1.67
CA THR A 115 6.38 3.53 -2.27
C THR A 115 7.09 4.82 -1.85
N LYS A 116 7.53 4.90 -0.58
CA LYS A 116 8.33 6.03 -0.11
C LYS A 116 9.66 6.12 -0.86
N ALA A 117 10.40 5.01 -0.99
CA ALA A 117 11.67 4.96 -1.70
C ALA A 117 11.51 5.33 -3.19
N ASP A 118 10.48 4.81 -3.86
CA ASP A 118 10.17 5.14 -5.25
C ASP A 118 9.84 6.62 -5.42
N THR A 119 9.09 7.20 -4.48
CA THR A 119 8.76 8.63 -4.51
C THR A 119 9.99 9.50 -4.29
N GLU A 120 10.88 9.13 -3.35
CA GLU A 120 12.15 9.82 -3.12
C GLU A 120 13.06 9.72 -4.35
N PHE A 121 13.10 8.56 -5.01
CA PHE A 121 13.83 8.35 -6.25
C PHE A 121 13.31 9.25 -7.37
N LEU A 122 11.99 9.21 -7.62
CA LEU A 122 11.36 10.05 -8.65
C LEU A 122 11.55 11.54 -8.37
N ALA A 123 11.47 11.98 -7.11
CA ALA A 123 11.71 13.36 -6.73
C ALA A 123 13.16 13.79 -7.01
N ARG A 124 14.13 12.91 -6.74
CA ARG A 124 15.55 13.15 -7.03
C ARG A 124 15.82 13.21 -8.52
N GLU A 125 15.23 12.29 -9.29
CA GLU A 125 15.37 12.24 -10.73
C GLU A 125 14.74 13.47 -11.38
N LEU A 126 13.55 13.87 -10.94
CA LEU A 126 12.88 15.09 -11.39
C LEU A 126 13.70 16.35 -11.07
N ALA A 127 14.32 16.41 -9.89
CA ALA A 127 15.20 17.52 -9.53
C ALA A 127 16.44 17.56 -10.42
N ALA A 128 17.07 16.41 -10.71
CA ALA A 128 18.21 16.32 -11.61
C ALA A 128 17.84 16.74 -13.04
N VAL A 129 16.72 16.24 -13.58
CA VAL A 129 16.19 16.63 -14.89
C VAL A 129 15.90 18.13 -14.93
N ARG A 130 15.28 18.69 -13.88
CA ARG A 130 15.00 20.13 -13.80
C ARG A 130 16.27 20.97 -13.84
N LEU A 131 17.33 20.56 -13.15
CA LEU A 131 18.62 21.27 -13.18
C LEU A 131 19.27 21.17 -14.56
N ALA A 132 19.30 19.98 -15.17
CA ALA A 132 19.87 19.78 -16.50
C ALA A 132 19.14 20.59 -17.59
N VAL A 133 17.80 20.63 -17.55
CA VAL A 133 16.99 21.45 -18.47
C VAL A 133 17.11 22.94 -18.17
N GLY A 134 17.17 23.31 -16.88
CA GLY A 134 17.30 24.69 -16.42
C GLY A 134 18.60 25.37 -16.88
N ASP A 135 19.72 24.65 -16.88
CA ASP A 135 21.02 25.18 -17.32
C ASP A 135 21.17 25.19 -18.86
N THR A 136 20.58 24.23 -19.58
CA THR A 136 20.98 23.99 -20.99
C THR A 136 20.10 24.69 -22.04
N VAL A 137 18.82 24.96 -21.77
CA VAL A 137 17.86 25.28 -22.86
C VAL A 137 17.38 26.73 -22.90
N THR A 138 17.42 27.48 -21.80
CA THR A 138 16.59 28.70 -21.76
C THR A 138 17.35 30.02 -21.72
N ARG A 139 18.57 30.08 -21.18
CA ARG A 139 19.24 31.38 -21.03
C ARG A 139 20.17 31.67 -22.19
N ASP A 140 21.16 30.83 -22.41
CA ASP A 140 22.20 31.11 -23.40
C ASP A 140 21.70 30.82 -24.82
N TYR A 141 20.85 29.81 -24.99
CA TYR A 141 20.21 29.51 -26.27
C TYR A 141 19.21 30.60 -26.70
N LEU A 142 18.26 31.00 -25.84
CA LEU A 142 17.34 32.10 -26.19
C LEU A 142 18.09 33.41 -26.44
N ARG A 143 19.15 33.68 -25.67
CA ARG A 143 19.95 34.90 -25.85
C ARG A 143 20.66 34.89 -27.19
N LYS A 144 21.27 33.77 -27.56
CA LYS A 144 21.93 33.62 -28.85
C LYS A 144 20.95 33.71 -30.02
N GLU A 145 19.79 33.06 -29.93
CA GLU A 145 18.77 33.14 -30.97
C GLU A 145 18.23 34.57 -31.12
N LEU A 146 18.02 35.28 -29.99
CA LEU A 146 17.63 36.69 -30.01
C LEU A 146 18.71 37.58 -30.64
N ASP A 147 19.98 37.38 -30.31
CA ASP A 147 21.10 38.14 -30.90
C ASP A 147 21.22 37.84 -32.40
N ASP A 148 21.18 36.57 -32.82
CA ASP A 148 21.25 36.15 -34.22
C ASP A 148 20.07 36.74 -35.04
N MET A 149 18.85 36.78 -34.47
CA MET A 149 17.69 37.44 -35.10
C MET A 149 17.83 38.97 -35.17
N LEU A 150 18.42 39.60 -34.14
CA LEU A 150 18.67 41.05 -34.13
C LEU A 150 19.72 41.44 -35.18
N ASP A 151 20.76 40.62 -35.34
CA ASP A 151 21.80 40.84 -36.36
C ASP A 151 21.22 40.69 -37.77
N ASP A 152 20.41 39.65 -38.06
CA ASP A 152 19.74 39.50 -39.36
C ASP A 152 18.80 40.69 -39.68
N LEU A 153 18.06 41.19 -38.69
CA LEU A 153 17.23 42.39 -38.87
C LEU A 153 18.07 43.65 -39.14
N THR A 154 19.20 43.79 -38.43
CA THR A 154 20.12 44.92 -38.59
C THR A 154 20.76 44.92 -39.98
N ASP A 155 21.27 43.77 -40.43
CA ASP A 155 21.85 43.60 -41.77
C ASP A 155 20.84 43.91 -42.87
N ARG A 156 19.58 43.49 -42.70
CA ARG A 156 18.50 43.83 -43.65
C ARG A 156 18.18 45.32 -43.69
N LEU A 157 18.23 46.00 -42.55
CA LEU A 157 18.01 47.45 -42.49
C LEU A 157 19.17 48.21 -43.14
N VAL A 158 20.42 47.80 -42.87
CA VAL A 158 21.62 48.38 -43.48
C VAL A 158 21.59 48.19 -44.99
N ALA A 159 21.36 46.96 -45.48
CA ALA A 159 21.26 46.67 -46.90
C ALA A 159 20.15 47.48 -47.59
N ARG A 160 19.04 47.74 -46.89
CA ARG A 160 17.94 48.56 -47.40
C ARG A 160 18.27 50.06 -47.42
N LEU A 161 19.03 50.55 -46.45
CA LEU A 161 19.54 51.92 -46.42
C LEU A 161 20.60 52.15 -47.51
N GLU A 162 21.54 51.24 -47.70
CA GLU A 162 22.52 51.31 -48.79
C GLU A 162 21.85 51.23 -50.17
N GLY A 163 20.83 50.38 -50.32
CA GLY A 163 20.02 50.32 -51.53
C GLY A 163 19.24 51.61 -51.82
N LEU A 164 18.83 52.34 -50.79
CA LEU A 164 18.20 53.66 -50.92
C LEU A 164 19.23 54.72 -51.30
N ASP A 165 20.42 54.73 -50.69
CA ASP A 165 21.46 55.72 -50.96
C ASP A 165 22.01 55.60 -52.40
N GLY A 166 22.23 54.36 -52.86
CA GLY A 166 22.62 54.08 -54.25
C GLY A 166 21.55 54.44 -55.28
N SER A 167 20.27 54.41 -54.91
CA SER A 167 19.18 54.86 -55.79
C SER A 167 19.17 56.39 -55.95
N THR A 168 19.49 57.13 -54.89
CA THR A 168 19.66 58.60 -54.93
C THR A 168 20.90 59.04 -55.72
N GLU A 169 22.03 58.34 -55.61
CA GLU A 169 23.21 58.65 -56.44
C GLU A 169 22.98 58.35 -57.92
N THR A 170 22.31 57.25 -58.24
CA THR A 170 21.99 56.88 -59.64
C THR A 170 21.01 57.88 -60.27
N GLU A 171 20.08 58.45 -59.49
CA GLU A 171 19.15 59.47 -59.96
C GLU A 171 19.81 60.86 -60.10
N LYS A 172 20.74 61.20 -59.20
CA LYS A 172 21.56 62.42 -59.29
C LYS A 172 22.53 62.41 -60.48
N ALA A 173 23.08 61.24 -60.81
CA ALA A 173 23.93 61.04 -62.00
C ALA A 173 23.12 61.08 -63.31
N ARG A 174 21.83 60.73 -63.28
CA ARG A 174 20.95 60.77 -64.46
C ARG A 174 20.38 62.16 -64.75
N HIS A 175 20.40 63.08 -63.79
CA HIS A 175 19.86 64.43 -63.93
C HIS A 175 20.88 65.52 -64.30
N HIS A 176 22.14 65.16 -64.59
CA HIS A 176 23.13 66.09 -65.16
C HIS A 176 23.52 65.70 -66.60
N PRO A 177 22.70 66.05 -67.61
CA PRO A 177 23.20 66.24 -68.97
C PRO A 177 23.20 67.73 -69.34
N GLU A 178 24.39 68.16 -69.77
CA GLU A 178 24.69 69.31 -70.63
C GLU A 178 24.10 70.69 -70.26
N ARG A 179 24.98 71.59 -69.79
CA ARG A 179 25.50 72.72 -70.59
C ARG A 179 26.50 73.57 -69.80
#